data_AF-A0A139I7B9-F1
#
_entry.id   AF-A0A139I7B9-F1
#
_cell.length_a   1.000
_cell.length_b   1.000
_cell.length_c   1.000
_cell.angle_alpha   90.00
_cell.angle_beta   90.00
_cell.angle_gamma   90.00
#
_symmetry.space_group_name_H-M   'P 1'
#
loop_
_entity.id
_entity.type
_entity.pdbx_description
1 polymer ?
#
loop_
_entity_poly.entity_id
_entity_poly.type
_entity_poly.pdbx_seq_one_letter_code
_entity_poly.pdbx_strand_id
1 'polypeptide(L)'
;MLGLRAARKFTPAVRRVTQKRLESSLSGPADNAFNRERQAVKEHAAATSGPGDVVLKEAAIVVIPSLCIAAVNAWRLWDEHWEHKSHEGPIEERIEYPYMNIRTKNFFWGDGDKTLFWNPKVNHHKAPDADKALSADCTLPLHYAINEALSSYMDSLISVFKTLQMAVCLNLQLCLPHYAQHDVKSFRMAVALPTVLENYGADHLALHLMNSSSLNGYDIANTHSCAESHSIAAQTALPYCSIGVPDFAFAFDIDGVLVRSSAPLPGASKALQYLQKERIPFILLTNGGGKSEEERVADLSAKLDVELDVSLIVQSHTPFAEMKHLHDKTVLVVGGDYDKCQLVAQKYGFKNVVTPGDLVVAYPDIWPFSKVFLDYYRNFAKPLPKPITSPSNPESASDGNRLKVDAVFVYNDPRDWGLDAAVILDAMLSKEGYLGTLSSKNGDVRLPNNGYQQDGQPPLYYSNPDLWWATSYHISRLGQGGFKGAFDGLWSAVTGGARLEQTVIGKPSQETYEFAETRLRRHRKALFHHIGLNDPLRQVYMIGDNPESDIRGANNYQSPHGSKWTSILLRTGVYQDGTEPSCKPDVIKDNVLQAVEWAVEDANKR
;
A
#
# COMPACT_ATOMS: atom_id res chain seq x y z
N MET A 1 63.62 38.39 -34.71
CA MET A 1 63.58 39.72 -34.08
C MET A 1 62.14 40.18 -33.97
N LEU A 2 61.83 40.77 -32.81
CA LEU A 2 60.52 41.18 -32.31
C LEU A 2 59.71 42.05 -33.28
N GLY A 3 58.39 41.90 -33.16
CA GLY A 3 57.41 42.82 -33.73
C GLY A 3 57.10 44.03 -32.84
N LEU A 4 56.21 44.89 -33.33
CA LEU A 4 55.44 45.86 -32.55
C LEU A 4 54.49 46.65 -33.48
N ARG A 5 53.18 46.45 -33.30
CA ARG A 5 52.05 47.37 -33.57
C ARG A 5 50.85 46.81 -32.78
N ALA A 6 49.95 47.54 -32.14
CA ALA A 6 49.81 48.92 -31.70
C ALA A 6 48.53 48.90 -30.82
N ALA A 7 48.53 49.50 -29.63
CA ALA A 7 47.33 49.60 -28.78
C ALA A 7 47.04 51.06 -28.44
N ARG A 8 45.81 51.51 -28.71
CA ARG A 8 45.31 52.86 -28.45
C ARG A 8 44.61 52.94 -27.09
N LYS A 9 45.16 53.81 -26.24
CA LYS A 9 44.61 54.69 -25.18
C LYS A 9 43.16 54.45 -24.67
N PHE A 10 43.04 54.20 -23.36
CA PHE A 10 41.91 54.59 -22.51
C PHE A 10 42.41 55.45 -21.34
N THR A 11 41.69 56.55 -21.07
CA THR A 11 41.95 57.60 -20.07
C THR A 11 41.14 57.38 -18.78
N PRO A 12 41.47 58.06 -17.65
CA PRO A 12 41.19 57.58 -16.30
C PRO A 12 39.83 58.05 -15.76
N ALA A 13 38.94 57.10 -15.44
CA ALA A 13 37.66 57.35 -14.74
C ALA A 13 37.49 56.42 -13.52
N VAL A 14 38.55 56.25 -12.74
CA VAL A 14 38.53 55.53 -11.44
C VAL A 14 39.01 56.48 -10.36
N ARG A 15 38.09 57.27 -9.79
CA ARG A 15 38.13 57.92 -8.46
C ARG A 15 37.09 59.04 -8.39
N ARG A 16 35.80 58.70 -8.24
CA ARG A 16 34.74 59.64 -7.75
C ARG A 16 33.38 58.97 -7.52
N VAL A 17 33.33 57.87 -6.76
CA VAL A 17 32.05 57.37 -6.19
C VAL A 17 32.21 56.91 -4.73
N THR A 18 33.44 56.72 -4.24
CA THR A 18 33.73 56.26 -2.87
C THR A 18 33.73 57.33 -1.77
N GLN A 19 33.25 58.56 -2.01
CA GLN A 19 33.27 59.59 -0.95
C GLN A 19 32.26 60.73 -1.13
N LYS A 20 30.97 60.39 -1.31
CA LYS A 20 29.83 61.30 -1.08
C LYS A 20 28.50 60.55 -0.96
N ARG A 21 28.36 59.75 0.10
CA ARG A 21 27.06 59.47 0.75
C ARG A 21 27.31 58.85 2.15
N LEU A 22 28.16 59.54 2.91
CA LEU A 22 28.14 59.50 4.37
C LEU A 22 27.66 60.90 4.79
N GLU A 23 26.67 60.93 5.68
CA GLU A 23 26.13 62.11 6.38
C GLU A 23 25.21 63.06 5.60
N SER A 24 23.93 62.69 5.52
CA SER A 24 22.86 63.63 5.81
C SER A 24 22.11 63.13 7.03
N SER A 25 22.45 63.70 8.19
CA SER A 25 21.62 63.69 9.38
C SER A 25 20.24 64.26 9.03
N LEU A 26 19.19 63.47 9.24
CA LEU A 26 17.81 63.95 9.27
C LEU A 26 17.15 63.43 10.53
N SER A 27 17.04 64.32 11.49
CA SER A 27 16.25 64.21 12.71
C SER A 27 14.75 64.37 12.40
N GLY A 28 13.98 63.28 12.50
CA GLY A 28 12.52 63.19 12.74
C GLY A 28 11.55 63.66 11.63
N PRO A 29 10.25 63.23 11.62
CA PRO A 29 9.49 62.65 12.75
C PRO A 29 8.73 61.31 12.49
N ALA A 30 8.44 60.65 13.61
CA ALA A 30 7.18 59.98 13.98
C ALA A 30 6.71 58.70 13.26
N ASP A 31 7.01 57.57 13.92
CA ASP A 31 6.03 56.53 14.27
C ASP A 31 5.16 55.95 13.14
N ASN A 32 5.80 55.20 12.26
CA ASN A 32 5.17 54.49 11.15
C ASN A 32 4.78 53.07 11.59
N ALA A 33 3.64 52.55 11.13
CA ALA A 33 3.12 51.23 11.50
C ALA A 33 4.16 50.09 11.39
N PHE A 34 4.98 50.13 10.34
CA PHE A 34 6.07 49.17 10.12
C PHE A 34 7.13 49.17 11.25
N ASN A 35 7.48 50.35 11.78
CA ASN A 35 8.45 50.46 12.86
C ASN A 35 7.85 50.04 14.21
N ARG A 36 6.55 50.32 14.43
CA ARG A 36 5.82 49.81 15.62
C ARG A 36 5.69 48.30 15.62
N GLU A 37 5.36 47.71 14.48
CA GLU A 37 5.24 46.26 14.33
C GLU A 37 6.59 45.58 14.56
N ARG A 38 7.68 46.13 14.01
CA ARG A 38 9.02 45.58 14.19
C ARG A 38 9.53 45.71 15.64
N GLN A 39 9.17 46.80 16.33
CA GLN A 39 9.47 46.99 17.75
C GLN A 39 8.64 46.02 18.62
N ALA A 40 7.34 45.88 18.34
CA ALA A 40 6.45 44.95 19.04
C ALA A 40 6.85 43.49 18.84
N VAL A 41 7.30 43.10 17.64
CA VAL A 41 7.87 41.77 17.38
C VAL A 41 9.16 41.54 18.18
N LYS A 42 10.02 42.56 18.30
CA LYS A 42 11.23 42.49 19.13
C LYS A 42 10.91 42.34 20.61
N GLU A 43 9.94 43.09 21.11
CA GLU A 43 9.52 43.05 22.52
C GLU A 43 8.76 41.76 22.84
N HIS A 44 7.91 41.27 21.94
CA HIS A 44 7.25 39.96 22.06
C HIS A 44 8.26 38.82 22.02
N ALA A 45 9.26 38.87 21.13
CA ALA A 45 10.34 37.88 21.09
C ALA A 45 11.15 37.89 22.39
N ALA A 46 11.47 39.06 22.94
CA ALA A 46 12.17 39.19 24.22
C ALA A 46 11.33 38.71 25.41
N ALA A 47 10.01 38.94 25.41
CA ALA A 47 9.09 38.50 26.47
C ALA A 47 8.77 36.99 26.41
N THR A 48 8.81 36.38 25.22
CA THR A 48 8.64 34.92 25.03
C THR A 48 9.93 34.16 25.33
N SER A 49 11.07 34.84 25.17
CA SER A 49 12.40 34.38 25.61
C SER A 49 12.59 34.64 27.10
N GLY A 50 11.80 33.97 27.96
CA GLY A 50 12.21 33.77 29.35
C GLY A 50 13.64 33.21 29.39
N PRO A 51 14.44 33.50 30.43
CA PRO A 51 15.91 33.40 30.37
C PRO A 51 16.32 32.07 29.74
N GLY A 52 17.04 32.14 28.61
CA GLY A 52 17.47 30.99 27.79
C GLY A 52 18.26 29.93 28.55
N ASP A 53 18.55 30.17 29.83
CA ASP A 53 19.09 29.24 30.80
C ASP A 53 18.16 28.07 31.14
N VAL A 54 16.82 28.20 31.10
CA VAL A 54 15.91 27.13 31.59
C VAL A 54 15.77 26.00 30.56
N VAL A 55 15.56 26.33 29.29
CA VAL A 55 15.40 25.33 28.22
C VAL A 55 16.73 24.62 27.91
N LEU A 56 17.86 25.31 27.97
CA LEU A 56 19.17 24.68 27.82
C LEU A 56 19.53 23.76 28.99
N LYS A 57 19.18 24.13 30.23
CA LYS A 57 19.45 23.30 31.41
C LYS A 57 18.60 22.03 31.43
N GLU A 58 17.30 22.13 31.13
CA GLU A 58 16.42 20.95 31.09
C GLU A 58 16.77 20.02 29.92
N ALA A 59 17.10 20.56 28.73
CA ALA A 59 17.60 19.76 27.62
C ALA A 59 18.95 19.09 27.95
N ALA A 60 19.88 19.79 28.60
CA ALA A 60 21.17 19.21 28.97
C ALA A 60 21.03 18.09 30.01
N ILE A 61 20.12 18.23 30.98
CA ILE A 61 19.92 17.24 32.07
C ILE A 61 19.23 15.97 31.56
N VAL A 62 18.40 16.03 30.50
CA VAL A 62 17.69 14.85 29.97
C VAL A 62 18.38 14.26 28.75
N VAL A 63 18.81 15.10 27.81
CA VAL A 63 19.35 14.65 26.52
C VAL A 63 20.75 14.06 26.68
N ILE A 64 21.63 14.67 27.48
CA ILE A 64 23.00 14.18 27.65
C ILE A 64 23.01 12.80 28.32
N PRO A 65 22.31 12.57 29.44
CA PRO A 65 22.25 11.22 30.04
C PRO A 65 21.58 10.19 29.12
N SER A 66 20.54 10.57 28.37
CA SER A 66 19.88 9.66 27.42
C SER A 66 20.83 9.23 26.29
N LEU A 67 21.64 10.17 25.77
CA LEU A 67 22.67 9.87 24.78
C LEU A 67 23.79 9.00 25.37
N CYS A 68 24.20 9.24 26.63
CA CYS A 68 25.18 8.39 27.32
C CYS A 68 24.66 6.96 27.50
N ILE A 69 23.40 6.78 27.92
CA ILE A 69 22.79 5.46 28.08
C ILE A 69 22.70 4.73 26.73
N ALA A 70 22.27 5.42 25.68
CA ALA A 70 22.21 4.85 24.34
C ALA A 70 23.61 4.45 23.83
N ALA A 71 24.63 5.27 24.08
CA ALA A 71 26.02 4.98 23.70
C ALA A 71 26.60 3.77 24.47
N VAL A 72 26.32 3.64 25.77
CA VAL A 72 26.73 2.48 26.56
C VAL A 72 26.05 1.19 26.06
N ASN A 73 24.76 1.26 25.72
CA ASN A 73 24.05 0.11 25.17
C ASN A 73 24.59 -0.30 23.79
N ALA A 74 24.88 0.68 22.92
CA ALA A 74 25.49 0.43 21.63
C ALA A 74 26.91 -0.15 21.77
N TRP A 75 27.69 0.32 22.73
CA TRP A 75 29.03 -0.21 23.03
C TRP A 75 28.97 -1.66 23.53
N ARG A 76 28.01 -1.99 24.39
CA ARG A 76 27.80 -3.36 24.88
C ARG A 76 27.39 -4.32 23.75
N LEU A 77 26.44 -3.92 22.90
CA LEU A 77 26.03 -4.70 21.73
C LEU A 77 27.19 -4.90 20.74
N TRP A 78 28.06 -3.91 20.61
CA TRP A 78 29.28 -4.00 19.81
C TRP A 78 30.25 -5.03 20.38
N ASP A 79 30.49 -5.04 21.69
CA ASP A 79 31.36 -6.02 22.35
C ASP A 79 30.79 -7.45 22.22
N GLU A 80 29.49 -7.63 22.46
CA GLU A 80 28.79 -8.91 22.28
C GLU A 80 28.88 -9.42 20.82
N HIS A 81 28.79 -8.52 19.84
CA HIS A 81 28.97 -8.85 18.42
C HIS A 81 30.41 -9.30 18.10
N TRP A 82 31.42 -8.67 18.70
CA TRP A 82 32.82 -9.04 18.50
C TRP A 82 33.22 -10.31 19.27
N GLU A 83 32.65 -10.57 20.45
CA GLU A 83 32.77 -11.85 21.15
C GLU A 83 32.19 -12.99 20.30
N HIS A 84 30.99 -12.81 19.74
CA HIS A 84 30.39 -13.79 18.83
C HIS A 84 31.25 -14.01 17.57
N LYS A 85 31.80 -12.95 16.98
CA LYS A 85 32.73 -13.03 15.84
C LYS A 85 34.03 -13.76 16.18
N SER A 86 34.49 -13.71 17.42
CA SER A 86 35.73 -14.38 17.86
C SER A 86 35.61 -15.89 17.96
N HIS A 87 34.37 -16.42 18.03
CA HIS A 87 34.06 -17.84 18.07
C HIS A 87 33.69 -18.43 16.70
N GLU A 88 33.61 -17.62 15.65
CA GLU A 88 33.44 -18.11 14.27
C GLU A 88 34.76 -18.77 13.79
N GLY A 89 34.66 -19.93 13.12
CA GLY A 89 35.82 -20.61 12.53
C GLY A 89 36.53 -19.75 11.46
N PRO A 90 37.72 -20.17 10.97
CA PRO A 90 38.46 -19.41 9.98
C PRO A 90 37.58 -19.11 8.76
N ILE A 91 37.42 -17.81 8.47
CA ILE A 91 36.60 -17.29 7.37
C ILE A 91 37.17 -17.86 6.06
N GLU A 92 36.37 -18.61 5.30
CA GLU A 92 36.72 -19.02 3.93
C GLU A 92 37.21 -17.80 3.14
N GLU A 93 38.26 -17.97 2.33
CA GLU A 93 38.89 -16.89 1.57
C GLU A 93 37.83 -16.05 0.84
N ARG A 94 37.60 -14.82 1.30
CA ARG A 94 36.58 -13.95 0.73
C ARG A 94 36.98 -13.61 -0.70
N ILE A 95 36.21 -14.13 -1.66
CA ILE A 95 36.39 -13.83 -3.08
C ILE A 95 36.09 -12.34 -3.30
N GLU A 96 37.10 -11.57 -3.71
CA GLU A 96 36.88 -10.18 -4.14
C GLU A 96 36.20 -10.21 -5.51
N TYR A 97 34.95 -9.77 -5.55
CA TYR A 97 34.22 -9.68 -6.81
C TYR A 97 34.58 -8.39 -7.56
N PRO A 98 34.57 -8.38 -8.91
CA PRO A 98 34.94 -7.21 -9.71
C PRO A 98 34.12 -5.96 -9.42
N TYR A 99 32.93 -6.10 -8.83
CA TYR A 99 32.04 -5.00 -8.47
C TYR A 99 32.25 -4.46 -7.04
N MET A 100 33.08 -5.10 -6.23
CA MET A 100 33.44 -4.58 -4.90
C MET A 100 34.38 -3.38 -5.07
N ASN A 101 34.12 -2.30 -4.33
CA ASN A 101 34.93 -1.08 -4.32
C ASN A 101 35.13 -0.39 -5.69
N ILE A 102 34.26 -0.64 -6.69
CA ILE A 102 34.31 0.09 -7.97
C ILE A 102 34.11 1.58 -7.72
N ARG A 103 35.04 2.38 -8.24
CA ARG A 103 34.96 3.85 -8.26
C ARG A 103 35.24 4.35 -9.67
N THR A 104 34.48 5.36 -10.12
CA THR A 104 34.73 6.05 -11.40
C THR A 104 35.69 7.23 -11.26
N LYS A 105 35.90 7.72 -10.03
CA LYS A 105 36.88 8.76 -9.68
C LYS A 105 37.51 8.47 -8.32
N ASN A 106 38.80 8.74 -8.20
CA ASN A 106 39.52 8.64 -6.93
C ASN A 106 39.11 9.77 -5.98
N PHE A 107 39.14 9.49 -4.68
CA PHE A 107 38.96 10.53 -3.66
C PHE A 107 40.16 11.49 -3.67
N PHE A 108 39.92 12.73 -3.27
CA PHE A 108 40.97 13.77 -3.24
C PHE A 108 41.87 13.68 -1.99
N TRP A 109 41.69 12.65 -1.15
CA TRP A 109 42.43 12.42 0.09
C TRP A 109 43.02 11.01 0.12
N GLY A 110 44.06 10.82 0.95
CA GLY A 110 44.74 9.53 1.09
C GLY A 110 45.36 9.04 -0.23
N ASP A 111 45.21 7.73 -0.49
CA ASP A 111 45.58 7.07 -1.75
C ASP A 111 44.47 7.18 -2.83
N GLY A 112 43.38 7.89 -2.53
CA GLY A 112 42.22 8.04 -3.40
C GLY A 112 41.30 6.81 -3.44
N ASP A 113 41.65 5.75 -2.70
CA ASP A 113 41.00 4.45 -2.73
C ASP A 113 40.16 4.18 -1.45
N LYS A 114 40.61 4.68 -0.31
CA LYS A 114 39.88 4.46 0.94
C LYS A 114 38.80 5.53 1.17
N THR A 115 37.57 5.10 1.42
CA THR A 115 36.49 5.99 1.87
C THR A 115 36.80 6.51 3.28
N LEU A 116 36.14 7.58 3.70
CA LEU A 116 36.25 8.09 5.07
C LEU A 116 35.82 7.05 6.14
N PHE A 117 35.08 6.02 5.73
CA PHE A 117 34.57 4.94 6.58
C PHE A 117 35.27 3.60 6.32
N TRP A 118 36.44 3.62 5.67
CA TRP A 118 37.19 2.41 5.34
C TRP A 118 37.65 1.69 6.61
N ASN A 119 37.18 0.45 6.80
CA ASN A 119 37.61 -0.40 7.90
C ASN A 119 38.51 -1.53 7.37
N PRO A 120 39.83 -1.52 7.64
CA PRO A 120 40.76 -2.52 7.13
C PRO A 120 40.47 -3.97 7.54
N LYS A 121 39.64 -4.18 8.57
CA LYS A 121 39.24 -5.52 9.04
C LYS A 121 38.07 -6.12 8.24
N VAL A 122 37.35 -5.30 7.46
CA VAL A 122 36.11 -5.69 6.78
C VAL A 122 36.16 -5.36 5.28
N ASN A 123 36.79 -4.24 4.95
CA ASN A 123 37.08 -3.77 3.60
C ASN A 123 38.52 -4.17 3.23
N HIS A 124 38.68 -4.99 2.21
CA HIS A 124 39.99 -5.41 1.73
C HIS A 124 40.05 -5.34 0.20
N HIS A 125 41.28 -5.19 -0.29
CA HIS A 125 41.68 -5.39 -1.68
C HIS A 125 42.65 -6.57 -1.71
N LYS A 126 42.49 -7.49 -2.65
CA LYS A 126 43.43 -8.61 -2.82
C LYS A 126 44.72 -8.03 -3.40
N ALA A 127 45.85 -8.27 -2.73
CA ALA A 127 47.14 -7.89 -3.28
C ALA A 127 47.41 -8.71 -4.57
N PRO A 128 48.04 -8.13 -5.62
CA PRO A 128 48.22 -8.82 -6.90
C PRO A 128 49.00 -10.15 -6.84
N ASP A 129 49.70 -10.44 -5.74
CA ASP A 129 50.58 -11.61 -5.60
C ASP A 129 50.34 -12.41 -4.30
N ALA A 130 49.06 -12.65 -3.96
CA ALA A 130 48.69 -13.37 -2.72
C ALA A 130 48.86 -14.90 -2.76
N ASP A 131 49.49 -15.48 -3.79
CA ASP A 131 49.69 -16.95 -3.88
C ASP A 131 51.01 -17.45 -3.23
N LYS A 132 51.81 -16.58 -2.57
CA LYS A 132 53.14 -17.00 -2.08
C LYS A 132 53.59 -16.64 -0.67
N ALA A 133 52.72 -16.16 0.22
CA ALA A 133 53.15 -15.83 1.59
C ALA A 133 52.28 -16.50 2.66
N LEU A 134 52.41 -17.82 2.80
CA LEU A 134 52.13 -18.50 4.06
C LEU A 134 53.43 -18.52 4.88
N SER A 135 53.56 -17.64 5.87
CA SER A 135 54.20 -17.91 7.18
C SER A 135 54.50 -16.62 7.95
N ALA A 136 54.19 -16.64 9.26
CA ALA A 136 54.60 -15.71 10.33
C ALA A 136 53.94 -14.31 10.29
N ASP A 137 53.53 -13.67 11.38
CA ASP A 137 53.73 -13.90 12.81
C ASP A 137 52.65 -13.11 13.59
N CYS A 138 52.28 -13.58 14.79
CA CYS A 138 51.40 -12.89 15.73
C CYS A 138 52.20 -11.86 16.56
N THR A 139 51.65 -10.65 16.81
CA THR A 139 51.61 -9.89 18.11
C THR A 139 51.62 -8.33 17.96
N LEU A 140 50.52 -7.67 18.39
CA LEU A 140 50.34 -6.37 19.13
C LEU A 140 51.01 -5.04 18.65
N PRO A 141 50.61 -3.80 19.10
CA PRO A 141 49.59 -3.43 20.10
C PRO A 141 48.56 -2.32 19.73
N LEU A 142 47.53 -2.27 20.59
CA LEU A 142 46.21 -1.63 20.59
C LEU A 142 46.16 -0.10 20.85
N HIS A 143 47.26 0.66 20.85
CA HIS A 143 47.25 1.99 21.49
C HIS A 143 47.11 3.24 20.60
N TYR A 144 47.03 3.12 19.26
CA TYR A 144 46.93 4.29 18.36
C TYR A 144 45.55 4.52 17.72
N ALA A 145 44.61 3.57 17.84
CA ALA A 145 43.32 3.63 17.14
C ALA A 145 42.20 4.40 17.87
N ILE A 146 42.42 4.82 19.12
CA ILE A 146 41.38 5.46 19.95
C ILE A 146 41.23 6.96 19.60
N ASN A 147 42.29 7.64 19.16
CA ASN A 147 42.26 9.09 18.96
C ASN A 147 41.66 9.53 17.60
N GLU A 148 41.79 8.73 16.53
CA GLU A 148 41.21 9.11 15.23
C GLU A 148 39.71 8.79 15.11
N ALA A 149 39.24 7.73 15.78
CA ALA A 149 37.82 7.37 15.78
C ALA A 149 36.95 8.36 16.59
N LEU A 150 37.51 8.95 17.65
CA LEU A 150 36.82 10.00 18.43
C LEU A 150 36.62 11.29 17.61
N SER A 151 37.53 11.64 16.70
CA SER A 151 37.38 12.81 15.82
C SER A 151 36.24 12.63 14.82
N SER A 152 36.17 11.48 14.17
CA SER A 152 35.11 11.18 13.18
C SER A 152 33.71 11.11 13.80
N TYR A 153 33.62 10.71 15.08
CA TYR A 153 32.35 10.63 15.80
C TYR A 153 31.88 12.00 16.30
N MET A 154 32.81 12.86 16.74
CA MET A 154 32.52 14.24 17.13
C MET A 154 32.09 15.10 15.92
N ASP A 155 32.67 14.89 14.75
CA ASP A 155 32.29 15.58 13.51
C ASP A 155 30.89 15.17 13.02
N SER A 156 30.52 13.90 13.23
CA SER A 156 29.18 13.38 12.92
C SER A 156 28.11 13.95 13.86
N LEU A 157 28.45 14.13 15.15
CA LEU A 157 27.57 14.78 16.13
C LEU A 157 27.37 16.27 15.83
N ILE A 158 28.40 16.98 15.35
CA ILE A 158 28.29 18.39 14.91
C ILE A 158 27.37 18.52 13.68
N SER A 159 27.39 17.54 12.77
CA SER A 159 26.51 17.50 11.59
C SER A 159 25.03 17.28 11.97
N VAL A 160 24.78 16.37 12.92
CA VAL A 160 23.44 16.13 13.47
C VAL A 160 22.92 17.39 14.20
N PHE A 161 23.79 18.08 14.95
CA PHE A 161 23.44 19.34 15.61
C PHE A 161 23.08 20.45 14.62
N LYS A 162 23.83 20.60 13.51
CA LYS A 162 23.53 21.56 12.44
C LYS A 162 22.23 21.24 11.70
N THR A 163 21.92 19.95 11.53
CA THR A 163 20.69 19.49 10.87
C THR A 163 19.46 19.72 11.76
N LEU A 164 19.58 19.48 13.06
CA LEU A 164 18.56 19.82 14.06
C LEU A 164 18.37 21.34 14.19
N GLN A 165 19.46 22.12 14.16
CA GLN A 165 19.39 23.57 14.20
C GLN A 165 18.70 24.14 12.94
N MET A 166 18.93 23.56 11.76
CA MET A 166 18.19 23.90 10.54
C MET A 166 16.71 23.51 10.62
N ALA A 167 16.36 22.35 11.19
CA ALA A 167 14.97 21.92 11.36
C ALA A 167 14.19 22.83 12.34
N VAL A 168 14.86 23.31 13.39
CA VAL A 168 14.29 24.29 14.35
C VAL A 168 14.11 25.66 13.68
N CYS A 169 15.07 26.11 12.87
CA CYS A 169 14.93 27.36 12.10
C CYS A 169 13.82 27.26 11.02
N LEU A 170 13.64 26.12 10.37
CA LEU A 170 12.56 25.90 9.39
C LEU A 170 11.17 25.90 10.05
N ASN A 171 11.03 25.32 11.24
CA ASN A 171 9.78 25.35 12.00
C ASN A 171 9.43 26.76 12.52
N LEU A 172 10.43 27.60 12.83
CA LEU A 172 10.22 29.01 13.20
C LEU A 172 9.83 29.90 12.01
N GLN A 173 10.05 29.47 10.76
CA GLN A 173 9.68 30.20 9.55
C GLN A 173 8.31 29.82 8.97
N LEU A 174 7.71 28.71 9.41
CA LEU A 174 6.39 28.25 8.98
C LEU A 174 5.24 28.68 9.91
N CYS A 175 5.56 29.33 11.04
CA CYS A 175 4.57 29.90 11.96
C CYS A 175 4.57 31.43 11.89
N LEU A 176 3.94 32.00 10.84
CA LEU A 176 3.15 33.25 10.79
C LEU A 176 2.97 33.70 9.30
N PRO A 177 1.78 34.16 8.82
CA PRO A 177 0.54 34.42 9.54
C PRO A 177 -0.74 33.85 8.86
N HIS A 178 -1.50 33.06 9.60
CA HIS A 178 -2.96 33.11 9.54
C HIS A 178 -3.48 32.59 10.87
N TYR A 179 -3.73 33.49 11.82
CA TYR A 179 -4.76 33.35 12.87
C TYR A 179 -4.74 34.65 13.67
N ALA A 180 -5.62 35.56 13.27
CA ALA A 180 -6.10 36.62 14.14
C ALA A 180 -7.36 36.10 14.83
N GLN A 181 -7.50 36.44 16.12
CA GLN A 181 -8.71 36.36 16.96
C GLN A 181 -9.07 34.95 17.50
N HIS A 182 -8.68 34.66 18.75
CA HIS A 182 -9.57 34.69 19.91
C HIS A 182 -8.89 34.15 21.19
N ASP A 183 -9.09 34.90 22.28
CA ASP A 183 -8.93 34.66 23.72
C ASP A 183 -7.98 33.59 24.29
N VAL A 184 -7.05 34.09 25.10
CA VAL A 184 -6.09 33.35 25.92
C VAL A 184 -6.69 33.14 27.32
N LYS A 185 -6.90 31.88 27.73
CA LYS A 185 -6.82 31.49 29.14
C LYS A 185 -6.55 29.98 29.30
N SER A 186 -5.35 29.72 29.83
CA SER A 186 -4.99 28.53 30.63
C SER A 186 -4.79 27.20 29.90
N PHE A 187 -3.56 26.90 29.49
CA PHE A 187 -3.08 25.52 29.37
C PHE A 187 -1.64 25.41 29.89
N ARG A 188 -1.47 24.74 31.03
CA ARG A 188 -0.19 24.24 31.54
C ARG A 188 0.00 22.83 30.98
N MET A 189 1.00 22.61 30.13
CA MET A 189 1.46 21.26 29.78
C MET A 189 2.41 20.77 30.87
N ALA A 190 1.99 19.76 31.63
CA ALA A 190 2.87 18.89 32.37
C ALA A 190 3.17 17.65 31.52
N VAL A 191 4.45 17.39 31.32
CA VAL A 191 5.01 16.18 30.70
C VAL A 191 5.02 15.07 31.75
N ALA A 192 4.44 13.90 31.44
CA ALA A 192 4.77 12.64 32.10
C ALA A 192 4.43 11.44 31.18
N LEU A 193 5.46 10.66 30.84
CA LEU A 193 5.41 9.34 30.21
C LEU A 193 5.21 8.24 31.31
N PRO A 194 5.02 6.94 30.99
CA PRO A 194 3.85 6.13 31.35
C PRO A 194 4.15 4.98 32.34
N THR A 195 3.12 4.48 33.02
CA THR A 195 3.14 3.10 33.56
C THR A 195 1.75 2.49 33.71
N VAL A 196 1.71 1.19 33.43
CA VAL A 196 0.62 0.20 33.42
C VAL A 196 0.14 -0.14 34.84
N LEU A 197 -1.18 -0.36 35.04
CA LEU A 197 -1.82 -1.49 35.77
C LEU A 197 -3.25 -1.16 36.25
N GLU A 198 -4.14 -2.12 35.97
CA GLU A 198 -5.25 -2.64 36.81
C GLU A 198 -6.50 -1.81 37.21
N ASN A 199 -7.64 -2.40 36.79
CA ASN A 199 -8.83 -2.75 37.59
C ASN A 199 -9.93 -1.72 37.93
N TYR A 200 -11.12 -2.04 37.39
CA TYR A 200 -12.43 -2.24 38.03
C TYR A 200 -13.02 -1.22 39.04
N GLY A 201 -14.31 -0.91 38.83
CA GLY A 201 -15.31 -0.52 39.85
C GLY A 201 -15.78 0.94 39.70
N ALA A 202 -16.95 1.23 39.12
CA ALA A 202 -18.33 1.12 39.67
C ALA A 202 -18.70 2.24 40.65
N ASP A 203 -19.84 2.89 40.33
CA ASP A 203 -20.83 3.63 41.15
C ASP A 203 -21.15 5.03 40.59
N HIS A 204 -22.33 5.20 39.95
CA HIS A 204 -23.61 5.67 40.54
C HIS A 204 -23.54 7.17 40.94
N LEU A 205 -24.47 8.07 40.64
CA LEU A 205 -25.94 8.02 40.66
C LEU A 205 -26.50 9.38 40.15
N ALA A 206 -27.82 9.40 39.85
CA ALA A 206 -28.75 10.52 39.64
C ALA A 206 -29.08 10.89 38.17
N LEU A 207 -30.33 10.98 37.73
CA LEU A 207 -31.63 10.71 38.36
C LEU A 207 -32.66 10.51 37.23
N HIS A 208 -33.53 9.52 37.41
CA HIS A 208 -34.70 9.24 36.56
C HIS A 208 -35.96 9.87 37.19
N LEU A 209 -37.09 9.81 36.46
CA LEU A 209 -38.50 10.16 36.77
C LEU A 209 -38.97 11.33 35.88
N MET A 210 -40.00 11.27 35.03
CA MET A 210 -41.13 10.37 34.75
C MET A 210 -41.44 10.53 33.23
N ASN A 211 -42.08 9.65 32.46
CA ASN A 211 -43.38 9.04 32.68
C ASN A 211 -43.62 7.99 31.57
N SER A 212 -44.19 6.84 31.94
CA SER A 212 -44.70 5.79 31.06
C SER A 212 -46.11 6.10 30.56
N SER A 213 -46.45 5.72 29.33
CA SER A 213 -47.83 5.40 28.92
C SER A 213 -47.82 4.47 27.71
N SER A 214 -48.74 3.54 27.72
CA SER A 214 -48.79 2.25 27.03
C SER A 214 -49.58 2.24 25.72
N LEU A 215 -49.23 1.27 24.87
CA LEU A 215 -50.08 0.36 24.07
C LEU A 215 -51.26 0.92 23.25
N ASN A 216 -51.22 0.71 21.93
CA ASN A 216 -52.09 -0.26 21.21
C ASN A 216 -51.81 -0.25 19.69
N GLY A 217 -51.80 -1.44 19.09
CA GLY A 217 -51.71 -1.64 17.64
C GLY A 217 -53.07 -1.57 16.94
N TYR A 218 -53.06 -1.56 15.59
CA TYR A 218 -54.09 -2.18 14.73
C TYR A 218 -53.62 -2.31 13.28
N ASP A 219 -54.22 -3.29 12.61
CA ASP A 219 -53.93 -3.93 11.32
C ASP A 219 -54.19 -3.13 10.02
N ILE A 220 -53.45 -3.58 8.99
CA ILE A 220 -53.80 -3.89 7.59
C ILE A 220 -55.23 -3.56 7.10
N ALA A 221 -55.37 -2.80 6.00
CA ALA A 221 -56.21 -3.14 4.83
C ALA A 221 -56.14 -2.14 3.66
N ASN A 222 -56.31 -2.70 2.46
CA ASN A 222 -56.36 -2.13 1.11
C ASN A 222 -57.40 -1.00 0.86
N THR A 223 -57.16 -0.26 -0.23
CA THR A 223 -58.07 0.07 -1.36
C THR A 223 -58.27 1.55 -1.73
N HIS A 224 -58.09 1.77 -3.05
CA HIS A 224 -58.79 2.68 -3.97
C HIS A 224 -58.69 4.22 -3.84
N SER A 225 -58.06 4.79 -4.89
CA SER A 225 -58.64 5.80 -5.80
C SER A 225 -59.37 7.00 -5.18
N CYS A 226 -58.79 8.19 -5.34
CA CYS A 226 -59.54 9.31 -5.92
C CYS A 226 -58.60 10.37 -6.49
N ALA A 227 -58.96 10.83 -7.69
CA ALA A 227 -58.32 11.92 -8.39
C ALA A 227 -58.73 13.26 -7.76
N GLU A 228 -57.76 14.12 -7.49
CA GLU A 228 -58.00 15.56 -7.34
C GLU A 228 -56.96 16.34 -8.14
N SER A 229 -57.45 16.93 -9.21
CA SER A 229 -56.86 18.03 -9.95
C SER A 229 -56.76 19.27 -9.07
N HIS A 230 -55.61 19.96 -9.02
CA HIS A 230 -55.56 21.43 -9.05
C HIS A 230 -54.15 22.02 -9.27
N SER A 231 -54.15 23.00 -10.18
CA SER A 231 -53.24 24.13 -10.34
C SER A 231 -51.88 23.91 -11.03
N ILE A 232 -51.86 24.40 -12.28
CA ILE A 232 -50.72 24.64 -13.14
C ILE A 232 -49.97 25.85 -12.59
N ALA A 233 -48.75 25.64 -12.09
CA ALA A 233 -47.73 26.68 -12.04
C ALA A 233 -46.74 26.39 -13.16
N ALA A 234 -46.80 27.19 -14.23
CA ALA A 234 -45.89 27.11 -15.36
C ALA A 234 -44.47 27.49 -14.90
N GLN A 235 -43.67 26.49 -14.53
CA GLN A 235 -42.22 26.61 -14.54
C GLN A 235 -41.77 26.48 -16.00
N THR A 236 -41.21 27.56 -16.52
CA THR A 236 -40.49 27.61 -17.79
C THR A 236 -39.48 26.47 -17.84
N ALA A 237 -39.83 25.41 -18.56
CA ALA A 237 -38.91 24.33 -18.88
C ALA A 237 -37.77 24.93 -19.71
N LEU A 238 -36.58 24.99 -19.12
CA LEU A 238 -35.36 25.04 -19.90
C LEU A 238 -35.41 23.87 -20.89
N PRO A 239 -34.99 24.03 -22.15
CA PRO A 239 -34.99 22.94 -23.10
C PRO A 239 -34.07 21.85 -22.55
N TYR A 240 -34.66 20.79 -22.02
CA TYR A 240 -33.95 19.55 -21.74
C TYR A 240 -33.57 19.03 -23.12
N CYS A 241 -32.35 19.37 -23.56
CA CYS A 241 -31.73 18.68 -24.67
C CYS A 241 -31.85 17.21 -24.32
N SER A 242 -32.53 16.43 -25.17
CA SER A 242 -32.64 14.99 -25.01
C SER A 242 -31.25 14.39 -25.16
N ILE A 243 -30.46 14.41 -24.09
CA ILE A 243 -29.23 13.63 -24.02
C ILE A 243 -29.71 12.19 -24.00
N GLY A 244 -29.70 11.57 -25.18
CA GLY A 244 -30.02 10.15 -25.33
C GLY A 244 -29.16 9.34 -24.37
N VAL A 245 -29.72 8.29 -23.80
CA VAL A 245 -28.98 7.41 -22.90
C VAL A 245 -27.84 6.77 -23.72
N PRO A 246 -26.55 6.94 -23.35
CA PRO A 246 -25.45 6.34 -24.08
C PRO A 246 -25.66 4.83 -24.20
N ASP A 247 -25.50 4.29 -25.41
CA ASP A 247 -25.50 2.86 -25.69
C ASP A 247 -24.09 2.25 -25.58
N PHE A 248 -23.12 3.05 -25.14
CA PHE A 248 -21.75 2.64 -24.85
C PHE A 248 -21.32 3.01 -23.43
N ALA A 249 -20.28 2.33 -22.94
CA ALA A 249 -19.73 2.51 -21.61
C ALA A 249 -18.25 2.14 -21.53
N PHE A 250 -17.62 2.37 -20.37
CA PHE A 250 -16.21 2.10 -20.13
C PHE A 250 -15.99 1.14 -18.96
N ALA A 251 -14.94 0.32 -19.06
CA ALA A 251 -14.36 -0.41 -17.94
C ALA A 251 -12.87 -0.06 -17.88
N PHE A 252 -12.39 0.39 -16.73
CA PHE A 252 -11.00 0.80 -16.55
C PHE A 252 -10.28 -0.18 -15.62
N ASP A 253 -9.14 -0.71 -16.05
CA ASP A 253 -8.15 -1.12 -15.07
C ASP A 253 -7.64 0.10 -14.27
N ILE A 254 -6.98 -0.16 -13.15
CA ILE A 254 -6.53 0.87 -12.21
C ILE A 254 -5.02 1.03 -12.26
N ASP A 255 -4.26 -0.05 -12.04
CA ASP A 255 -2.83 0.00 -11.80
C ASP A 255 -2.07 -0.07 -13.13
N GLY A 256 -1.47 1.04 -13.56
CA GLY A 256 -0.90 1.18 -14.89
C GLY A 256 -1.82 1.93 -15.86
N VAL A 257 -3.08 2.19 -15.49
CA VAL A 257 -4.06 2.93 -16.30
C VAL A 257 -4.46 4.27 -15.67
N LEU A 258 -4.97 4.24 -14.44
CA LEU A 258 -5.42 5.45 -13.72
C LEU A 258 -4.36 5.93 -12.73
N VAL A 259 -3.68 4.99 -12.09
CA VAL A 259 -2.65 5.27 -11.09
C VAL A 259 -1.44 4.37 -11.32
N ARG A 260 -0.28 4.80 -10.84
CA ARG A 260 0.89 3.94 -10.65
C ARG A 260 1.27 3.99 -9.17
N SER A 261 0.97 2.90 -8.46
CA SER A 261 1.08 2.84 -7.00
C SER A 261 0.22 3.91 -6.30
N SER A 262 0.83 4.98 -5.81
CA SER A 262 0.13 6.07 -5.12
C SER A 262 -0.09 7.31 -5.98
N ALA A 263 0.55 7.39 -7.16
CA ALA A 263 0.51 8.59 -8.00
C ALA A 263 -0.51 8.44 -9.13
N PRO A 264 -1.39 9.43 -9.36
CA PRO A 264 -2.28 9.44 -10.52
C PRO A 264 -1.47 9.58 -11.81
N LEU A 265 -1.87 8.84 -12.85
CA LEU A 265 -1.26 8.95 -14.17
C LEU A 265 -1.76 10.20 -14.91
N PRO A 266 -0.94 10.83 -15.76
CA PRO A 266 -1.34 12.01 -16.51
C PRO A 266 -2.63 11.78 -17.31
N GLY A 267 -3.61 12.66 -17.13
CA GLY A 267 -4.89 12.60 -17.84
C GLY A 267 -5.97 11.74 -17.17
N ALA A 268 -5.65 10.92 -16.16
CA ALA A 268 -6.62 10.03 -15.50
C ALA A 268 -7.78 10.79 -14.85
N SER A 269 -7.48 11.81 -14.03
CA SER A 269 -8.48 12.69 -13.42
C SER A 269 -9.41 13.32 -14.46
N LYS A 270 -8.81 13.95 -15.49
CA LYS A 270 -9.54 14.61 -16.58
C LYS A 270 -10.44 13.64 -17.35
N ALA A 271 -9.97 12.43 -17.61
CA ALA A 271 -10.73 11.40 -18.31
C ALA A 271 -12.00 11.01 -17.54
N LEU A 272 -11.88 10.74 -16.24
CA LEU A 272 -13.03 10.36 -15.40
C LEU A 272 -13.99 11.54 -15.18
N GLN A 273 -13.48 12.76 -14.94
CA GLN A 273 -14.30 13.97 -14.83
C GLN A 273 -15.09 14.24 -16.10
N TYR A 274 -14.48 14.02 -17.27
CA TYR A 274 -15.15 14.13 -18.56
C TYR A 274 -16.32 13.13 -18.67
N LEU A 275 -16.10 11.85 -18.36
CA LEU A 275 -17.16 10.84 -18.41
C LEU A 275 -18.32 11.16 -17.45
N GLN A 276 -18.03 11.63 -16.23
CA GLN A 276 -19.05 12.05 -15.28
C GLN A 276 -19.85 13.25 -15.79
N LYS A 277 -19.16 14.26 -16.35
CA LYS A 277 -19.79 15.46 -16.91
C LYS A 277 -20.74 15.13 -18.06
N GLU A 278 -20.32 14.25 -18.96
CA GLU A 278 -21.11 13.80 -20.11
C GLU A 278 -22.10 12.66 -19.75
N ARG A 279 -22.16 12.25 -18.47
CA ARG A 279 -22.99 11.14 -17.96
C ARG A 279 -22.77 9.82 -18.71
N ILE A 280 -21.55 9.56 -19.14
CA ILE A 280 -21.19 8.31 -19.80
C ILE A 280 -20.89 7.25 -18.73
N PRO A 281 -21.60 6.09 -18.73
CA PRO A 281 -21.41 5.07 -17.71
C PRO A 281 -20.00 4.47 -17.74
N PHE A 282 -19.42 4.26 -16.56
CA PHE A 282 -18.17 3.51 -16.43
C PHE A 282 -18.10 2.72 -15.13
N ILE A 283 -17.18 1.77 -15.08
CA ILE A 283 -16.76 1.05 -13.86
C ILE A 283 -15.23 0.95 -13.81
N LEU A 284 -14.71 0.67 -12.61
CA LEU A 284 -13.32 0.34 -12.35
C LEU A 284 -13.23 -1.17 -12.11
N LEU A 285 -12.48 -1.88 -12.95
CA LEU A 285 -12.33 -3.34 -12.92
C LEU A 285 -10.85 -3.70 -12.72
N THR A 286 -10.50 -4.09 -11.50
CA THR A 286 -9.11 -4.39 -11.12
C THR A 286 -8.95 -5.79 -10.58
N ASN A 287 -7.81 -6.42 -10.90
CA ASN A 287 -7.36 -7.64 -10.25
C ASN A 287 -6.62 -7.36 -8.93
N GLY A 288 -6.35 -6.09 -8.62
CA GLY A 288 -5.87 -5.66 -7.32
C GLY A 288 -6.92 -5.86 -6.22
N GLY A 289 -6.46 -6.03 -4.98
CA GLY A 289 -7.32 -6.39 -3.86
C GLY A 289 -6.72 -6.08 -2.48
N GLY A 290 -7.35 -6.62 -1.45
CA GLY A 290 -6.85 -6.60 -0.07
C GLY A 290 -7.33 -5.46 0.81
N LYS A 291 -8.21 -4.62 0.27
CA LYS A 291 -8.91 -3.54 0.97
C LYS A 291 -10.39 -3.65 0.67
N SER A 292 -11.24 -3.14 1.56
CA SER A 292 -12.66 -3.01 1.22
C SER A 292 -12.85 -1.99 0.11
N GLU A 293 -13.94 -2.16 -0.66
CA GLU A 293 -14.29 -1.28 -1.76
C GLU A 293 -14.41 0.17 -1.29
N GLU A 294 -14.95 0.41 -0.08
CA GLU A 294 -15.02 1.76 0.49
C GLU A 294 -13.64 2.39 0.73
N GLU A 295 -12.66 1.62 1.22
CA GLU A 295 -11.31 2.14 1.47
C GLU A 295 -10.62 2.42 0.14
N ARG A 296 -10.78 1.54 -0.85
CA ARG A 296 -10.19 1.69 -2.18
C ARG A 296 -10.79 2.88 -2.94
N VAL A 297 -12.11 3.07 -2.86
CA VAL A 297 -12.83 4.19 -3.48
C VAL A 297 -12.45 5.51 -2.84
N ALA A 298 -12.33 5.58 -1.52
CA ALA A 298 -11.87 6.80 -0.83
C ALA A 298 -10.44 7.18 -1.24
N ASP A 299 -9.54 6.20 -1.30
CA ASP A 299 -8.15 6.38 -1.74
C ASP A 299 -8.05 6.87 -3.20
N LEU A 300 -8.81 6.23 -4.10
CA LEU A 300 -8.83 6.62 -5.52
C LEU A 300 -9.47 7.99 -5.74
N SER A 301 -10.57 8.28 -5.04
CA SER A 301 -11.25 9.57 -5.15
C SER A 301 -10.33 10.72 -4.74
N ALA A 302 -9.60 10.55 -3.64
CA ALA A 302 -8.64 11.54 -3.16
C ALA A 302 -7.45 11.72 -4.12
N LYS A 303 -6.93 10.63 -4.71
CA LYS A 303 -5.79 10.68 -5.64
C LYS A 303 -6.15 11.28 -6.99
N LEU A 304 -7.34 10.98 -7.50
CA LEU A 304 -7.79 11.40 -8.81
C LEU A 304 -8.53 12.74 -8.79
N ASP A 305 -8.88 13.25 -7.60
CA ASP A 305 -9.71 14.45 -7.45
C ASP A 305 -11.05 14.29 -8.20
N VAL A 306 -11.70 13.14 -7.96
CA VAL A 306 -12.97 12.72 -8.56
C VAL A 306 -13.81 12.03 -7.51
N GLU A 307 -15.09 12.36 -7.40
CA GLU A 307 -16.01 11.65 -6.50
C GLU A 307 -16.42 10.31 -7.14
N LEU A 308 -16.04 9.19 -6.52
CA LEU A 308 -16.39 7.86 -6.99
C LEU A 308 -17.33 7.17 -6.00
N ASP A 309 -18.36 6.50 -6.53
CA ASP A 309 -19.27 5.69 -5.73
C ASP A 309 -18.75 4.25 -5.58
N VAL A 310 -19.04 3.61 -4.44
CA VAL A 310 -18.61 2.24 -4.13
C VAL A 310 -19.16 1.22 -5.13
N SER A 311 -20.31 1.48 -5.75
CA SER A 311 -20.87 0.60 -6.77
C SER A 311 -20.07 0.58 -8.08
N LEU A 312 -19.14 1.51 -8.28
CA LEU A 312 -18.32 1.62 -9.49
C LEU A 312 -17.14 0.65 -9.51
N ILE A 313 -16.70 0.16 -8.35
CA ILE A 313 -15.48 -0.63 -8.26
C ILE A 313 -15.79 -2.14 -8.18
N VAL A 314 -15.00 -2.90 -8.93
CA VAL A 314 -14.92 -4.36 -8.87
C VAL A 314 -13.46 -4.71 -8.67
N GLN A 315 -13.14 -5.20 -7.47
CA GLN A 315 -11.84 -5.76 -7.11
C GLN A 315 -11.83 -7.27 -7.35
N SER A 316 -10.65 -7.88 -7.33
CA SER A 316 -10.47 -9.32 -7.55
C SER A 316 -11.36 -10.19 -6.66
N HIS A 317 -11.50 -9.82 -5.39
CA HIS A 317 -12.30 -10.55 -4.41
C HIS A 317 -13.79 -10.15 -4.35
N THR A 318 -14.21 -9.06 -5.01
CA THR A 318 -15.60 -8.58 -4.97
C THR A 318 -16.64 -9.65 -5.40
N PRO A 319 -16.39 -10.51 -6.40
CA PRO A 319 -17.32 -11.58 -6.77
C PRO A 319 -17.60 -12.59 -5.65
N PHE A 320 -16.69 -12.78 -4.68
CA PHE A 320 -16.92 -13.67 -3.54
C PHE A 320 -18.09 -13.23 -2.66
N ALA A 321 -18.50 -11.95 -2.72
CA ALA A 321 -19.67 -11.45 -2.00
C ALA A 321 -20.98 -12.15 -2.39
N GLU A 322 -21.09 -12.66 -3.62
CA GLU A 322 -22.29 -13.36 -4.09
C GLU A 322 -22.31 -14.85 -3.73
N MET A 323 -21.26 -15.39 -3.09
CA MET A 323 -21.18 -16.79 -2.66
C MET A 323 -21.95 -17.05 -1.35
N LYS A 324 -23.24 -16.69 -1.35
CA LYS A 324 -24.14 -16.74 -0.17
C LYS A 324 -24.26 -18.13 0.46
N HIS A 325 -24.10 -19.18 -0.34
CA HIS A 325 -24.14 -20.57 0.12
C HIS A 325 -22.98 -20.94 1.08
N LEU A 326 -21.91 -20.12 1.13
CA LEU A 326 -20.78 -20.28 2.04
C LEU A 326 -20.80 -19.31 3.23
N HIS A 327 -21.76 -18.38 3.31
CA HIS A 327 -21.78 -17.34 4.36
C HIS A 327 -21.89 -17.91 5.78
N ASP A 328 -22.61 -19.01 5.95
CA ASP A 328 -22.78 -19.70 7.25
C ASP A 328 -21.68 -20.74 7.53
N LYS A 329 -20.74 -20.94 6.59
CA LYS A 329 -19.67 -21.93 6.66
C LYS A 329 -18.39 -21.34 7.23
N THR A 330 -17.41 -22.18 7.54
CA THR A 330 -16.08 -21.73 7.95
C THR A 330 -15.17 -21.63 6.74
N VAL A 331 -14.69 -20.43 6.46
CA VAL A 331 -13.83 -20.15 5.31
C VAL A 331 -12.43 -19.76 5.76
N LEU A 332 -11.41 -20.26 5.08
CA LEU A 332 -10.03 -19.84 5.25
C LEU A 332 -9.72 -18.74 4.24
N VAL A 333 -9.43 -17.53 4.72
CA VAL A 333 -9.09 -16.37 3.88
C VAL A 333 -7.59 -16.09 3.99
N VAL A 334 -6.93 -16.09 2.84
CA VAL A 334 -5.48 -15.98 2.71
C VAL A 334 -5.10 -14.68 1.99
N GLY A 335 -4.00 -14.08 2.47
CA GLY A 335 -3.34 -12.92 1.91
C GLY A 335 -3.95 -11.57 2.27
N GLY A 336 -3.31 -10.51 1.76
CA GLY A 336 -3.57 -9.12 2.14
C GLY A 336 -2.73 -8.65 3.34
N ASP A 337 -2.92 -7.37 3.70
CA ASP A 337 -2.22 -6.78 4.83
C ASP A 337 -2.99 -7.02 6.12
N TYR A 338 -2.32 -7.52 7.16
CA TYR A 338 -2.91 -7.75 8.49
C TYR A 338 -4.20 -8.59 8.40
N ASP A 339 -5.28 -8.19 9.08
CA ASP A 339 -6.60 -8.84 9.05
C ASP A 339 -7.56 -8.21 8.02
N LYS A 340 -7.08 -7.34 7.12
CA LYS A 340 -7.97 -6.60 6.20
C LYS A 340 -8.84 -7.51 5.34
N CYS A 341 -8.27 -8.55 4.74
CA CYS A 341 -9.04 -9.51 3.95
C CYS A 341 -10.08 -10.27 4.80
N GLN A 342 -9.75 -10.56 6.07
CA GLN A 342 -10.70 -11.17 7.01
C GLN A 342 -11.90 -10.24 7.24
N LEU A 343 -11.65 -8.95 7.45
CA LEU A 343 -12.70 -7.94 7.64
C LEU A 343 -13.54 -7.74 6.37
N VAL A 344 -12.93 -7.78 5.18
CA VAL A 344 -13.65 -7.72 3.89
C VAL A 344 -14.59 -8.92 3.73
N ALA A 345 -14.10 -10.14 3.99
CA ALA A 345 -14.94 -11.33 3.96
C ALA A 345 -16.11 -11.23 4.95
N GLN A 346 -15.87 -10.73 6.16
CA GLN A 346 -16.93 -10.50 7.15
C GLN A 346 -17.98 -9.49 6.65
N LYS A 347 -17.56 -8.38 6.03
CA LYS A 347 -18.48 -7.40 5.40
C LYS A 347 -19.32 -8.00 4.28
N TYR A 348 -18.78 -8.95 3.53
CA TYR A 348 -19.52 -9.68 2.49
C TYR A 348 -20.57 -10.65 3.04
N GLY A 349 -20.53 -10.95 4.33
CA GLY A 349 -21.50 -11.83 5.00
C GLY A 349 -20.92 -13.17 5.49
N PHE A 350 -19.63 -13.45 5.26
CA PHE A 350 -19.00 -14.65 5.80
C PHE A 350 -18.89 -14.56 7.33
N LYS A 351 -19.62 -15.43 8.03
CA LYS A 351 -19.73 -15.39 9.50
C LYS A 351 -18.48 -15.91 10.20
N ASN A 352 -17.92 -17.01 9.68
CA ASN A 352 -16.78 -17.69 10.30
C ASN A 352 -15.57 -17.61 9.37
N VAL A 353 -14.70 -16.63 9.60
CA VAL A 353 -13.52 -16.39 8.77
C VAL A 353 -12.25 -16.65 9.57
N VAL A 354 -11.46 -17.62 9.14
CA VAL A 354 -10.16 -17.97 9.73
C VAL A 354 -9.06 -17.52 8.77
N THR A 355 -7.92 -17.11 9.32
CA THR A 355 -6.71 -16.75 8.55
C THR A 355 -5.52 -17.63 8.93
N PRO A 356 -4.49 -17.73 8.07
CA PRO A 356 -3.22 -18.35 8.45
C PRO A 356 -2.57 -17.72 9.69
N GLY A 357 -2.77 -16.41 9.89
CA GLY A 357 -2.34 -15.69 11.10
C GLY A 357 -3.01 -16.21 12.37
N ASP A 358 -4.32 -16.46 12.34
CA ASP A 358 -5.06 -17.05 13.46
C ASP A 358 -4.51 -18.45 13.81
N LEU A 359 -4.19 -19.24 12.79
CA LEU A 359 -3.68 -20.60 12.94
C LEU A 359 -2.27 -20.63 13.54
N VAL A 360 -1.34 -19.83 13.03
CA VAL A 360 0.05 -19.82 13.54
C VAL A 360 0.15 -19.24 14.95
N VAL A 361 -0.73 -18.31 15.33
CA VAL A 361 -0.78 -17.81 16.71
C VAL A 361 -1.32 -18.88 17.67
N ALA A 362 -2.34 -19.63 17.28
CA ALA A 362 -2.90 -20.71 18.09
C ALA A 362 -1.99 -21.96 18.14
N TYR A 363 -1.33 -22.28 17.03
CA TYR A 363 -0.48 -23.45 16.85
C TYR A 363 0.84 -23.06 16.15
N PRO A 364 1.80 -22.46 16.87
CA PRO A 364 3.06 -21.96 16.28
C PRO A 364 3.92 -23.01 15.56
N ASP A 365 3.71 -24.28 15.85
CA ASP A 365 4.45 -25.38 15.25
C ASP A 365 3.83 -25.88 13.93
N ILE A 366 2.68 -25.32 13.49
CA ILE A 366 2.12 -25.60 12.16
C ILE A 366 3.11 -25.20 11.05
N TRP A 367 3.85 -24.13 11.29
CA TRP A 367 4.94 -23.68 10.43
C TRP A 367 6.00 -22.96 11.28
N PRO A 368 7.00 -23.69 11.82
CA PRO A 368 7.91 -23.17 12.83
C PRO A 368 8.82 -22.04 12.31
N PHE A 369 8.96 -21.90 10.99
CA PHE A 369 9.75 -20.84 10.38
C PHE A 369 9.08 -19.46 10.48
N SER A 370 7.78 -19.39 10.75
CA SER A 370 7.07 -18.11 10.98
C SER A 370 7.07 -17.65 12.43
N LYS A 371 7.83 -18.30 13.31
CA LYS A 371 8.02 -17.84 14.70
C LYS A 371 8.52 -16.38 14.76
N VAL A 372 9.32 -15.96 13.78
CA VAL A 372 9.80 -14.57 13.64
C VAL A 372 8.69 -13.57 13.29
N PHE A 373 7.57 -14.03 12.75
CA PHE A 373 6.41 -13.21 12.41
C PHE A 373 5.29 -13.28 13.46
N LEU A 374 5.46 -14.02 14.56
CA LEU A 374 4.40 -14.15 15.57
C LEU A 374 3.98 -12.82 16.18
N ASP A 375 4.92 -11.91 16.44
CA ASP A 375 4.59 -10.59 16.98
C ASP A 375 3.81 -9.74 15.98
N TYR A 376 4.04 -9.94 14.68
CA TYR A 376 3.21 -9.34 13.64
C TYR A 376 1.77 -9.88 13.74
N TYR A 377 1.59 -11.20 13.71
CA TYR A 377 0.27 -11.84 13.70
C TYR A 377 -0.52 -11.63 15.00
N ARG A 378 0.13 -11.65 16.17
CA ARG A 378 -0.54 -11.48 17.48
C ARG A 378 -1.33 -10.18 17.60
N ASN A 379 -0.98 -9.15 16.85
CA ASN A 379 -1.66 -7.84 16.91
C ASN A 379 -3.07 -7.86 16.33
N PHE A 380 -3.39 -8.85 15.47
CA PHE A 380 -4.66 -8.89 14.74
C PHE A 380 -5.28 -10.29 14.63
N ALA A 381 -4.55 -11.34 14.98
CA ALA A 381 -5.06 -12.70 15.03
C ALA A 381 -6.23 -12.83 16.02
N LYS A 382 -7.26 -13.55 15.61
CA LYS A 382 -8.46 -13.85 16.39
C LYS A 382 -8.39 -15.28 16.92
N PRO A 383 -9.00 -15.58 18.08
CA PRO A 383 -9.15 -16.95 18.55
C PRO A 383 -9.87 -17.81 17.50
N LEU A 384 -9.37 -19.03 17.30
CA LEU A 384 -10.03 -19.97 16.39
C LEU A 384 -11.43 -20.33 16.94
N PRO A 385 -12.45 -20.47 16.06
CA PRO A 385 -13.79 -20.83 16.50
C PRO A 385 -13.85 -22.22 17.12
N LYS A 386 -12.93 -23.11 16.70
CA LYS A 386 -12.76 -24.48 17.20
C LYS A 386 -11.27 -24.84 17.12
N PRO A 387 -10.77 -25.75 17.98
CA PRO A 387 -9.40 -26.26 17.88
C PRO A 387 -9.21 -27.12 16.63
N ILE A 388 -7.98 -27.21 16.12
CA ILE A 388 -7.63 -28.18 15.07
C ILE A 388 -7.74 -29.62 15.61
N THR A 389 -7.81 -30.59 14.70
CA THR A 389 -7.82 -32.00 15.06
C THR A 389 -6.44 -32.42 15.57
N SER A 390 -6.41 -33.14 16.69
CA SER A 390 -5.16 -33.69 17.21
C SER A 390 -4.86 -35.05 16.58
N PRO A 391 -3.61 -35.34 16.18
CA PRO A 391 -3.20 -36.68 15.73
C PRO A 391 -3.44 -37.76 16.78
N SER A 392 -3.44 -37.39 18.08
CA SER A 392 -3.70 -38.32 19.19
C SER A 392 -5.16 -38.71 19.36
N ASN A 393 -6.10 -38.01 18.69
CA ASN A 393 -7.53 -38.37 18.71
C ASN A 393 -8.21 -38.00 17.37
N PRO A 394 -7.92 -38.74 16.29
CA PRO A 394 -8.41 -38.43 14.95
C PRO A 394 -9.91 -38.69 14.77
N GLU A 395 -10.51 -39.57 15.59
CA GLU A 395 -11.97 -39.83 15.57
C GLU A 395 -12.79 -38.59 15.98
N SER A 396 -12.18 -37.67 16.73
CA SER A 396 -12.85 -36.43 17.15
C SER A 396 -13.14 -35.42 16.03
N ALA A 397 -12.60 -35.63 14.81
CA ALA A 397 -12.90 -34.76 13.67
C ALA A 397 -14.40 -34.73 13.35
N SER A 398 -15.07 -35.89 13.43
CA SER A 398 -16.50 -36.04 13.11
C SER A 398 -17.46 -35.53 14.20
N ASP A 399 -16.97 -35.19 15.39
CA ASP A 399 -17.82 -34.81 16.54
C ASP A 399 -18.37 -33.38 16.44
N GLY A 400 -18.12 -32.69 15.33
CA GLY A 400 -18.54 -31.30 15.10
C GLY A 400 -17.78 -30.27 15.95
N ASN A 401 -16.84 -30.68 16.79
CA ASN A 401 -16.10 -29.82 17.71
C ASN A 401 -14.66 -29.48 17.26
N ARG A 402 -14.32 -29.81 16.00
CA ARG A 402 -13.03 -29.51 15.39
C ARG A 402 -13.16 -28.49 14.28
N LEU A 403 -12.06 -27.79 14.01
CA LEU A 403 -11.98 -26.81 12.94
C LEU A 403 -12.05 -27.51 11.58
N LYS A 404 -13.21 -27.36 10.93
CA LYS A 404 -13.43 -27.71 9.53
C LYS A 404 -13.37 -26.44 8.70
N VAL A 405 -12.60 -26.47 7.62
CA VAL A 405 -12.59 -25.43 6.58
C VAL A 405 -13.42 -25.94 5.42
N ASP A 406 -14.48 -25.20 5.08
CA ASP A 406 -15.42 -25.55 4.01
C ASP A 406 -15.03 -24.95 2.65
N ALA A 407 -14.21 -23.90 2.63
CA ALA A 407 -13.64 -23.30 1.43
C ALA A 407 -12.36 -22.50 1.76
N VAL A 408 -11.43 -22.46 0.82
CA VAL A 408 -10.20 -21.66 0.91
C VAL A 408 -10.24 -20.57 -0.15
N PHE A 409 -10.00 -19.32 0.25
CA PHE A 409 -9.97 -18.16 -0.63
C PHE A 409 -8.66 -17.41 -0.50
N VAL A 410 -7.93 -17.26 -1.60
CA VAL A 410 -6.79 -16.35 -1.71
C VAL A 410 -7.34 -15.01 -2.20
N TYR A 411 -7.64 -14.11 -1.26
CA TYR A 411 -8.28 -12.81 -1.56
C TYR A 411 -7.32 -11.82 -2.21
N ASN A 412 -6.06 -11.88 -1.80
CA ASN A 412 -4.99 -11.03 -2.30
C ASN A 412 -3.64 -11.76 -2.17
N ASP A 413 -2.57 -11.17 -2.68
CA ASP A 413 -1.21 -11.68 -2.52
C ASP A 413 -0.91 -12.04 -1.05
N PRO A 414 -0.41 -13.26 -0.77
CA PRO A 414 0.04 -13.64 0.57
C PRO A 414 1.32 -12.90 0.97
N ARG A 415 1.53 -12.71 2.27
CA ARG A 415 2.68 -11.97 2.83
C ARG A 415 3.76 -12.89 3.37
N ASP A 416 3.37 -14.07 3.82
CA ASP A 416 4.26 -15.13 4.30
C ASP A 416 3.99 -16.38 3.47
N TRP A 417 4.55 -16.43 2.27
CA TRP A 417 4.28 -17.51 1.32
C TRP A 417 4.53 -18.90 1.90
N GLY A 418 5.45 -19.04 2.86
CA GLY A 418 5.71 -20.31 3.52
C GLY A 418 4.54 -20.76 4.39
N LEU A 419 4.11 -19.91 5.33
CA LEU A 419 2.96 -20.19 6.19
C LEU A 419 1.68 -20.35 5.35
N ASP A 420 1.42 -19.40 4.46
CA ASP A 420 0.22 -19.36 3.65
C ASP A 420 0.12 -20.61 2.75
N ALA A 421 1.21 -21.03 2.10
CA ALA A 421 1.24 -22.26 1.30
C ALA A 421 1.10 -23.53 2.17
N ALA A 422 1.76 -23.60 3.33
CA ALA A 422 1.66 -24.77 4.20
C ALA A 422 0.23 -24.99 4.68
N VAL A 423 -0.46 -23.93 5.11
CA VAL A 423 -1.86 -24.02 5.58
C VAL A 423 -2.81 -24.41 4.43
N ILE A 424 -2.63 -23.84 3.23
CA ILE A 424 -3.44 -24.24 2.07
C ILE A 424 -3.18 -25.72 1.74
N LEU A 425 -1.92 -26.16 1.74
CA LEU A 425 -1.56 -27.55 1.47
C LEU A 425 -2.20 -28.51 2.49
N ASP A 426 -2.15 -28.19 3.77
CA ASP A 426 -2.80 -28.96 4.84
C ASP A 426 -4.30 -29.07 4.60
N ALA A 427 -4.97 -27.98 4.21
CA ALA A 427 -6.38 -28.00 3.85
C ALA A 427 -6.65 -28.91 2.63
N MET A 428 -5.81 -28.83 1.59
CA MET A 428 -5.96 -29.64 0.37
C MET A 428 -5.62 -31.13 0.56
N LEU A 429 -4.88 -31.49 1.62
CA LEU A 429 -4.56 -32.87 1.98
C LEU A 429 -5.45 -33.43 3.09
N SER A 430 -6.22 -32.59 3.77
CA SER A 430 -7.06 -32.96 4.92
C SER A 430 -8.13 -34.00 4.58
N LYS A 431 -8.72 -34.61 5.60
CA LYS A 431 -10.00 -35.32 5.48
C LYS A 431 -11.13 -34.30 5.59
N GLU A 432 -11.96 -34.17 4.55
CA GLU A 432 -13.18 -33.33 4.54
C GLU A 432 -12.99 -31.85 4.96
N GLY A 433 -11.76 -31.31 4.89
CA GLY A 433 -11.46 -29.96 5.37
C GLY A 433 -11.13 -29.84 6.85
N TYR A 434 -11.07 -30.93 7.62
CA TYR A 434 -10.68 -30.90 9.03
C TYR A 434 -9.17 -30.69 9.16
N LEU A 435 -8.74 -29.48 9.57
CA LEU A 435 -7.33 -29.18 9.76
C LEU A 435 -6.71 -30.05 10.86
N GLY A 436 -5.43 -30.39 10.68
CA GLY A 436 -4.69 -31.34 11.52
C GLY A 436 -4.91 -32.82 11.15
N THR A 437 -5.56 -33.10 10.02
CA THR A 437 -5.75 -34.46 9.49
C THR A 437 -5.06 -34.62 8.13
N LEU A 438 -4.81 -35.88 7.74
CA LEU A 438 -4.45 -36.25 6.38
C LEU A 438 -5.46 -37.29 5.88
N SER A 439 -5.99 -37.11 4.68
CA SER A 439 -6.91 -38.09 4.11
C SER A 439 -6.19 -39.40 3.82
N SER A 440 -6.81 -40.50 4.25
CA SER A 440 -6.36 -41.86 3.93
C SER A 440 -6.45 -42.21 2.44
N LYS A 441 -7.15 -41.40 1.64
CA LYS A 441 -7.26 -41.60 0.18
C LYS A 441 -6.06 -41.01 -0.58
N ASN A 442 -5.31 -40.08 0.02
CA ASN A 442 -4.17 -39.44 -0.65
C ASN A 442 -3.13 -40.49 -1.05
N GLY A 443 -2.77 -40.51 -2.34
CA GLY A 443 -1.82 -41.47 -2.91
C GLY A 443 -2.40 -42.85 -3.26
N ASP A 444 -3.71 -43.07 -3.10
CA ASP A 444 -4.34 -44.32 -3.53
C ASP A 444 -4.50 -44.35 -5.06
N VAL A 445 -3.58 -45.03 -5.73
CA VAL A 445 -3.52 -45.20 -7.19
C VAL A 445 -4.76 -45.87 -7.80
N ARG A 446 -5.63 -46.47 -6.99
CA ARG A 446 -6.88 -47.10 -7.44
C ARG A 446 -8.01 -46.09 -7.59
N LEU A 447 -7.88 -44.90 -7.01
CA LEU A 447 -8.87 -43.83 -7.06
C LEU A 447 -8.51 -42.80 -8.13
N PRO A 448 -9.50 -42.05 -8.65
CA PRO A 448 -9.24 -40.91 -9.54
C PRO A 448 -8.22 -39.95 -8.92
N ASN A 449 -7.34 -39.39 -9.76
CA ASN A 449 -6.30 -38.44 -9.34
C ASN A 449 -5.42 -38.97 -8.18
N ASN A 450 -5.15 -40.28 -8.15
CA ASN A 450 -4.45 -40.96 -7.05
C ASN A 450 -5.07 -40.69 -5.67
N GLY A 451 -6.39 -40.52 -5.63
CA GLY A 451 -7.18 -40.24 -4.43
C GLY A 451 -7.00 -38.85 -3.82
N TYR A 452 -6.14 -38.00 -4.38
CA TYR A 452 -6.03 -36.60 -3.96
C TYR A 452 -7.30 -35.82 -4.29
N GLN A 453 -7.77 -35.02 -3.33
CA GLN A 453 -9.03 -34.29 -3.37
C GLN A 453 -10.28 -35.18 -3.58
N GLN A 454 -10.22 -36.47 -3.23
CA GLN A 454 -11.36 -37.41 -3.33
C GLN A 454 -12.05 -37.69 -1.99
N ASP A 455 -11.81 -36.86 -0.97
CA ASP A 455 -12.30 -37.06 0.41
C ASP A 455 -12.99 -35.82 0.99
N GLY A 456 -13.60 -35.01 0.12
CA GLY A 456 -14.38 -33.83 0.52
C GLY A 456 -13.53 -32.63 0.95
N GLN A 457 -12.28 -32.55 0.50
CA GLN A 457 -11.43 -31.38 0.74
C GLN A 457 -12.08 -30.09 0.22
N PRO A 458 -11.84 -28.95 0.88
CA PRO A 458 -12.48 -27.70 0.52
C PRO A 458 -12.05 -27.24 -0.88
N PRO A 459 -12.95 -26.61 -1.66
CA PRO A 459 -12.57 -25.93 -2.89
C PRO A 459 -11.60 -24.77 -2.59
N LEU A 460 -10.64 -24.59 -3.49
CA LEU A 460 -9.63 -23.53 -3.46
C LEU A 460 -9.94 -22.49 -4.53
N TYR A 461 -10.08 -21.23 -4.11
CA TYR A 461 -10.36 -20.09 -4.98
C TYR A 461 -9.21 -19.09 -4.95
N TYR A 462 -8.75 -18.68 -6.13
CA TYR A 462 -7.85 -17.55 -6.34
C TYR A 462 -8.63 -16.39 -6.94
N SER A 463 -8.40 -15.17 -6.44
CA SER A 463 -9.10 -13.97 -6.89
C SER A 463 -8.44 -13.30 -8.10
N ASN A 464 -7.17 -13.61 -8.37
CA ASN A 464 -6.36 -12.93 -9.36
C ASN A 464 -5.38 -13.89 -10.07
N PRO A 465 -5.44 -14.04 -11.42
CA PRO A 465 -4.53 -14.90 -12.18
C PRO A 465 -3.23 -14.19 -12.58
N ASP A 466 -3.09 -12.89 -12.37
CA ASP A 466 -1.98 -12.11 -12.92
C ASP A 466 -0.64 -12.55 -12.34
N LEU A 467 0.25 -13.00 -13.24
CA LEU A 467 1.62 -13.32 -12.89
C LEU A 467 2.42 -12.05 -12.58
N TRP A 468 2.22 -11.00 -13.37
CA TRP A 468 2.97 -9.75 -13.31
C TRP A 468 2.03 -8.56 -13.12
N TRP A 469 2.46 -7.59 -12.31
CA TRP A 469 1.76 -6.31 -12.17
C TRP A 469 2.74 -5.13 -12.00
N ALA A 470 2.27 -3.93 -12.32
CA ALA A 470 3.05 -2.71 -12.26
C ALA A 470 3.03 -2.08 -10.85
N THR A 471 4.21 -1.84 -10.28
CA THR A 471 4.37 -1.19 -8.96
C THR A 471 5.21 0.09 -9.08
N SER A 472 5.64 0.66 -7.95
CA SER A 472 6.55 1.82 -7.92
C SER A 472 7.99 1.43 -8.29
N TYR A 473 8.28 0.13 -8.32
CA TYR A 473 9.57 -0.37 -8.80
C TYR A 473 9.63 -0.30 -10.33
N HIS A 474 10.84 -0.14 -10.88
CA HIS A 474 11.04 0.11 -12.30
C HIS A 474 10.83 -1.12 -13.21
N ILE A 475 10.59 -2.30 -12.63
CA ILE A 475 10.29 -3.55 -13.33
C ILE A 475 9.08 -4.19 -12.65
N SER A 476 8.16 -4.78 -13.43
CA SER A 476 6.99 -5.49 -12.92
C SER A 476 7.35 -6.52 -11.84
N ARG A 477 6.47 -6.68 -10.85
CA ARG A 477 6.65 -7.61 -9.72
C ARG A 477 5.69 -8.79 -9.86
N LEU A 478 6.00 -9.88 -9.17
CA LEU A 478 5.08 -11.02 -9.08
C LEU A 478 3.80 -10.59 -8.34
N GLY A 479 2.66 -10.99 -8.90
CA GLY A 479 1.35 -10.89 -8.26
C GLY A 479 0.86 -12.25 -7.77
N GLN A 480 -0.46 -12.36 -7.55
CA GLN A 480 -1.07 -13.56 -6.98
C GLN A 480 -0.88 -14.78 -7.90
N GLY A 481 -0.82 -14.59 -9.21
CA GLY A 481 -0.48 -15.64 -10.17
C GLY A 481 0.93 -16.22 -9.96
N GLY A 482 1.88 -15.42 -9.44
CA GLY A 482 3.20 -15.89 -9.03
C GLY A 482 3.13 -16.81 -7.81
N PHE A 483 2.33 -16.44 -6.80
CA PHE A 483 2.07 -17.31 -5.64
C PHE A 483 1.36 -18.60 -6.06
N LYS A 484 0.33 -18.50 -6.91
CA LYS A 484 -0.37 -19.66 -7.47
C LYS A 484 0.61 -20.59 -8.19
N GLY A 485 1.48 -20.07 -9.06
CA GLY A 485 2.48 -20.87 -9.76
C GLY A 485 3.47 -21.57 -8.81
N ALA A 486 3.89 -20.89 -7.74
CA ALA A 486 4.71 -21.50 -6.70
C ALA A 486 3.96 -22.61 -5.95
N PHE A 487 2.68 -22.40 -5.63
CA PHE A 487 1.84 -23.40 -4.96
C PHE A 487 1.54 -24.60 -5.87
N ASP A 488 1.28 -24.39 -7.16
CA ASP A 488 1.11 -25.48 -8.14
C ASP A 488 2.36 -26.36 -8.20
N GLY A 489 3.56 -25.76 -8.17
CA GLY A 489 4.83 -26.46 -8.11
C GLY A 489 5.00 -27.27 -6.82
N LEU A 490 4.68 -26.65 -5.67
CA LEU A 490 4.67 -27.32 -4.37
C LEU A 490 3.71 -28.52 -4.36
N TRP A 491 2.48 -28.32 -4.80
CA TRP A 491 1.47 -29.37 -4.90
C TRP A 491 1.95 -30.52 -5.78
N SER A 492 2.49 -30.23 -6.97
CA SER A 492 3.03 -31.24 -7.87
C SER A 492 4.16 -32.04 -7.22
N ALA A 493 5.06 -31.37 -6.47
CA ALA A 493 6.16 -32.04 -5.78
C ALA A 493 5.67 -32.97 -4.66
N VAL A 494 4.66 -32.54 -3.88
CA VAL A 494 4.11 -33.32 -2.77
C VAL A 494 3.25 -34.50 -3.24
N THR A 495 2.53 -34.34 -4.35
CA THR A 495 1.54 -35.32 -4.82
C THR A 495 2.02 -36.21 -5.97
N GLY A 496 3.23 -36.00 -6.46
CA GLY A 496 3.76 -36.71 -7.64
C GLY A 496 3.07 -36.30 -8.94
N GLY A 497 2.65 -35.03 -9.04
CA GLY A 497 2.01 -34.48 -10.24
C GLY A 497 0.50 -34.71 -10.33
N ALA A 498 -0.18 -34.96 -9.21
CA ALA A 498 -1.64 -35.00 -9.20
C ALA A 498 -2.23 -33.64 -9.60
N ARG A 499 -3.37 -33.64 -10.27
CA ARG A 499 -4.07 -32.41 -10.65
C ARG A 499 -4.60 -31.71 -9.40
N LEU A 500 -4.34 -30.41 -9.25
CA LEU A 500 -4.97 -29.56 -8.25
C LEU A 500 -6.28 -29.02 -8.79
N GLU A 501 -7.40 -29.37 -8.17
CA GLU A 501 -8.69 -28.75 -8.40
C GLU A 501 -8.73 -27.40 -7.68
N GLN A 502 -8.84 -26.35 -8.47
CA GLN A 502 -8.82 -24.95 -8.03
C GLN A 502 -9.65 -24.11 -9.02
N THR A 503 -10.23 -23.02 -8.54
CA THR A 503 -10.94 -22.04 -9.36
C THR A 503 -10.20 -20.72 -9.30
N VAL A 504 -9.92 -20.14 -10.47
CA VAL A 504 -9.26 -18.83 -10.56
C VAL A 504 -10.23 -17.85 -11.21
N ILE A 505 -10.63 -16.85 -10.44
CA ILE A 505 -11.41 -15.71 -10.94
C ILE A 505 -10.47 -14.51 -11.13
N GLY A 506 -11.01 -13.39 -11.57
CA GLY A 506 -10.26 -12.20 -12.00
C GLY A 506 -10.16 -12.14 -13.52
N LYS A 507 -9.82 -10.97 -14.07
CA LYS A 507 -9.52 -10.83 -15.50
C LYS A 507 -8.39 -11.81 -15.86
N PRO A 508 -8.46 -12.57 -16.97
CA PRO A 508 -9.37 -12.46 -18.10
C PRO A 508 -10.62 -13.38 -18.04
N SER A 509 -11.01 -13.91 -16.88
CA SER A 509 -12.10 -14.90 -16.77
C SER A 509 -13.46 -14.36 -17.22
N GLN A 510 -14.27 -15.24 -17.81
CA GLN A 510 -15.64 -14.94 -18.27
C GLN A 510 -16.48 -14.45 -17.09
N GLU A 511 -16.43 -15.14 -15.95
CA GLU A 511 -17.23 -14.87 -14.76
C GLU A 511 -16.97 -13.47 -14.19
N THR A 512 -15.71 -13.01 -14.21
CA THR A 512 -15.37 -11.65 -13.76
C THR A 512 -15.94 -10.58 -14.69
N TYR A 513 -15.91 -10.79 -16.01
CA TYR A 513 -16.49 -9.85 -16.96
C TYR A 513 -18.02 -9.86 -16.93
N GLU A 514 -18.67 -11.00 -16.69
CA GLU A 514 -20.12 -11.08 -16.47
C GLU A 514 -20.54 -10.30 -15.22
N PHE A 515 -19.79 -10.45 -14.13
CA PHE A 515 -20.02 -9.70 -12.90
C PHE A 515 -19.82 -8.19 -13.13
N ALA A 516 -18.75 -7.81 -13.83
CA ALA A 516 -18.44 -6.42 -14.17
C ALA A 516 -19.53 -5.80 -15.06
N GLU A 517 -19.98 -6.49 -16.10
CA GLU A 517 -21.07 -6.03 -16.95
C GLU A 517 -22.37 -5.86 -16.15
N THR A 518 -22.69 -6.80 -15.27
CA THR A 518 -23.86 -6.71 -14.40
C THR A 518 -23.80 -5.46 -13.52
N ARG A 519 -22.63 -5.16 -12.94
CA ARG A 519 -22.40 -3.94 -12.14
C ARG A 519 -22.53 -2.68 -12.99
N LEU A 520 -21.91 -2.65 -14.16
CA LEU A 520 -21.98 -1.53 -15.10
C LEU A 520 -23.41 -1.24 -15.56
N ARG A 521 -24.19 -2.27 -15.86
CA ARG A 521 -25.60 -2.14 -16.24
C ARG A 521 -26.46 -1.61 -15.09
N ARG A 522 -26.21 -2.05 -13.85
CA ARG A 522 -26.88 -1.50 -12.65
C ARG A 522 -26.53 -0.02 -12.46
N HIS A 523 -25.26 0.35 -12.63
CA HIS A 523 -24.82 1.74 -12.55
C HIS A 523 -25.47 2.61 -13.63
N ARG A 524 -25.45 2.17 -14.90
CA ARG A 524 -26.16 2.83 -16.01
C ARG A 524 -27.63 3.03 -15.70
N LYS A 525 -28.31 2.02 -15.15
CA LYS A 525 -29.73 2.13 -14.76
C LYS A 525 -29.95 3.20 -13.67
N ALA A 526 -29.04 3.30 -12.70
CA ALA A 526 -29.11 4.29 -11.64
C ALA A 526 -28.91 5.72 -12.18
N LEU A 527 -27.94 5.93 -13.09
CA LEU A 527 -27.67 7.24 -13.70
C LEU A 527 -28.87 7.85 -14.46
N PHE A 528 -29.71 6.99 -15.07
CA PHE A 528 -30.79 7.44 -15.98
C PHE A 528 -32.21 7.11 -15.46
N HIS A 529 -32.37 6.70 -14.19
CA HIS A 529 -33.68 6.54 -13.52
C HIS A 529 -34.74 5.77 -14.33
N HIS A 530 -34.44 4.55 -14.78
CA HIS A 530 -35.31 3.69 -15.58
C HIS A 530 -35.66 4.18 -17.01
N ILE A 531 -35.33 5.43 -17.37
CA ILE A 531 -35.47 5.96 -18.72
C ILE A 531 -34.41 5.26 -19.60
N GLY A 532 -34.81 4.70 -20.74
CA GLY A 532 -33.90 3.97 -21.64
C GLY A 532 -33.51 2.55 -21.18
N LEU A 533 -34.29 1.93 -20.28
CA LEU A 533 -34.09 0.52 -19.89
C LEU A 533 -34.22 -0.48 -21.05
N ASN A 534 -34.98 -0.10 -22.08
CA ASN A 534 -35.11 -0.88 -23.31
C ASN A 534 -33.91 -0.67 -24.26
N ASP A 535 -33.09 0.37 -24.02
CA ASP A 535 -31.96 0.68 -24.87
C ASP A 535 -30.77 -0.21 -24.46
N PRO A 536 -30.33 -1.14 -25.32
CA PRO A 536 -29.27 -2.07 -24.98
C PRO A 536 -27.95 -1.32 -24.83
N LEU A 537 -27.16 -1.71 -23.82
CA LEU A 537 -25.73 -1.40 -23.82
C LEU A 537 -25.07 -2.22 -24.92
N ARG A 538 -24.72 -1.58 -26.03
CA ARG A 538 -24.18 -2.23 -27.24
C ARG A 538 -22.67 -2.37 -27.20
N GLN A 539 -21.97 -1.42 -26.59
CA GLN A 539 -20.53 -1.34 -26.63
C GLN A 539 -19.93 -1.05 -25.24
N VAL A 540 -18.89 -1.78 -24.87
CA VAL A 540 -18.05 -1.47 -23.70
C VAL A 540 -16.61 -1.34 -24.16
N TYR A 541 -15.91 -0.30 -23.74
CA TYR A 541 -14.47 -0.14 -23.99
C TYR A 541 -13.69 -0.51 -22.73
N MET A 542 -12.93 -1.60 -22.80
CA MET A 542 -12.01 -2.02 -21.74
C MET A 542 -10.67 -1.32 -21.95
N ILE A 543 -10.28 -0.46 -21.02
CA ILE A 543 -9.01 0.25 -21.05
C ILE A 543 -8.07 -0.41 -20.03
N GLY A 544 -6.96 -0.95 -20.51
CA GLY A 544 -6.03 -1.76 -19.74
C GLY A 544 -4.57 -1.60 -20.16
N ASP A 545 -3.64 -2.06 -19.35
CA ASP A 545 -2.20 -2.03 -19.62
C ASP A 545 -1.60 -3.45 -19.80
N ASN A 546 -2.36 -4.50 -19.46
CA ASN A 546 -1.88 -5.87 -19.47
C ASN A 546 -2.54 -6.71 -20.59
N PRO A 547 -1.77 -7.13 -21.62
CA PRO A 547 -2.29 -7.95 -22.71
C PRO A 547 -2.90 -9.29 -22.28
N GLU A 548 -2.34 -9.94 -21.26
CA GLU A 548 -2.80 -11.26 -20.77
C GLU A 548 -4.06 -11.18 -19.91
N SER A 549 -4.39 -9.99 -19.42
CA SER A 549 -5.48 -9.78 -18.46
C SER A 549 -6.59 -8.94 -19.09
N ASP A 550 -6.38 -7.63 -19.27
CA ASP A 550 -7.40 -6.71 -19.73
C ASP A 550 -7.82 -6.95 -21.19
N ILE A 551 -6.82 -7.12 -22.05
CA ILE A 551 -7.02 -7.24 -23.50
C ILE A 551 -7.58 -8.63 -23.82
N ARG A 552 -6.95 -9.68 -23.31
CA ARG A 552 -7.43 -11.06 -23.45
C ARG A 552 -8.85 -11.21 -22.91
N GLY A 553 -9.15 -10.62 -21.74
CA GLY A 553 -10.48 -10.68 -21.15
C GLY A 553 -11.53 -10.00 -22.02
N ALA A 554 -11.28 -8.76 -22.46
CA ALA A 554 -12.21 -8.04 -23.32
C ALA A 554 -12.43 -8.73 -24.68
N ASN A 555 -11.38 -9.30 -25.27
CA ASN A 555 -11.46 -9.97 -26.57
C ASN A 555 -12.21 -11.31 -26.51
N ASN A 556 -12.06 -12.06 -25.41
CA ASN A 556 -12.65 -13.39 -25.26
C ASN A 556 -14.04 -13.38 -24.63
N TYR A 557 -14.40 -12.28 -23.96
CA TYR A 557 -15.65 -12.18 -23.22
C TYR A 557 -16.88 -12.29 -24.13
N GLN A 558 -17.76 -13.22 -23.78
CA GLN A 558 -19.04 -13.41 -24.48
C GLN A 558 -20.16 -12.85 -23.60
N SER A 559 -20.63 -11.65 -23.91
CA SER A 559 -21.68 -11.02 -23.11
C SER A 559 -23.00 -11.80 -23.19
N PRO A 560 -23.60 -12.21 -22.06
CA PRO A 560 -24.95 -12.80 -22.03
C PRO A 560 -26.03 -11.75 -22.37
N HIS A 561 -25.67 -10.47 -22.42
CA HIS A 561 -26.56 -9.35 -22.76
C HIS A 561 -26.32 -8.80 -24.17
N GLY A 562 -25.38 -9.37 -24.93
CA GLY A 562 -25.08 -8.98 -26.31
C GLY A 562 -24.23 -7.71 -26.46
N SER A 563 -23.62 -7.21 -25.39
CA SER A 563 -22.67 -6.09 -25.50
C SER A 563 -21.36 -6.56 -26.14
N LYS A 564 -20.83 -5.76 -27.07
CA LYS A 564 -19.49 -5.97 -27.63
C LYS A 564 -18.47 -5.29 -26.72
N TRP A 565 -17.45 -6.01 -26.30
CA TRP A 565 -16.30 -5.43 -25.60
C TRP A 565 -15.17 -5.16 -26.61
N THR A 566 -14.64 -3.93 -26.61
CA THR A 566 -13.51 -3.49 -27.44
C THR A 566 -12.33 -3.21 -26.53
N SER A 567 -11.17 -3.74 -26.86
CA SER A 567 -9.96 -3.64 -26.04
C SER A 567 -9.08 -2.45 -26.46
N ILE A 568 -8.72 -1.60 -25.49
CA ILE A 568 -7.80 -0.48 -25.69
C ILE A 568 -6.59 -0.67 -24.76
N LEU A 569 -5.43 -0.95 -25.34
CA LEU A 569 -4.18 -1.16 -24.63
C LEU A 569 -3.43 0.17 -24.43
N LEU A 570 -3.00 0.43 -23.21
CA LEU A 570 -2.17 1.59 -22.86
C LEU A 570 -0.69 1.24 -22.77
N ARG A 571 0.17 2.24 -23.01
CA ARG A 571 1.64 2.15 -22.90
C ARG A 571 2.17 2.56 -21.52
N THR A 572 1.30 2.64 -20.52
CA THR A 572 1.60 3.23 -19.20
C THR A 572 1.85 2.20 -18.11
N GLY A 573 1.88 0.90 -18.41
CA GLY A 573 2.01 -0.15 -17.40
C GLY A 573 2.79 -1.37 -17.89
N VAL A 574 2.22 -2.57 -17.74
CA VAL A 574 2.87 -3.86 -18.00
C VAL A 574 3.34 -3.99 -19.44
N TYR A 575 2.56 -3.52 -20.41
CA TYR A 575 2.95 -3.54 -21.82
C TYR A 575 4.16 -2.65 -22.10
N GLN A 576 5.19 -3.24 -22.72
CA GLN A 576 6.41 -2.54 -23.13
C GLN A 576 6.32 -2.07 -24.57
N ASP A 577 6.56 -0.77 -24.80
CA ASP A 577 6.60 -0.23 -26.15
C ASP A 577 7.67 -0.90 -27.02
N GLY A 578 7.38 -1.06 -28.31
CA GLY A 578 8.21 -1.77 -29.27
C GLY A 578 8.11 -3.30 -29.22
N THR A 579 7.35 -3.86 -28.27
CA THR A 579 7.08 -5.31 -28.22
C THR A 579 5.74 -5.67 -28.86
N GLU A 580 5.63 -6.88 -29.39
CA GLU A 580 4.35 -7.42 -29.84
C GLU A 580 3.55 -7.87 -28.62
N PRO A 581 2.33 -7.33 -28.38
CA PRO A 581 1.51 -7.74 -27.25
C PRO A 581 1.05 -9.18 -27.46
N SER A 582 1.13 -9.99 -26.41
CA SER A 582 0.79 -11.42 -26.44
C SER A 582 -0.68 -11.71 -26.77
N CYS A 583 -1.55 -10.71 -26.56
CA CYS A 583 -2.90 -10.66 -27.12
C CYS A 583 -3.06 -9.37 -27.92
N LYS A 584 -3.55 -9.46 -29.16
CA LYS A 584 -3.73 -8.30 -30.04
C LYS A 584 -4.88 -7.42 -29.54
N PRO A 585 -4.64 -6.15 -29.19
CA PRO A 585 -5.71 -5.21 -28.86
C PRO A 585 -6.40 -4.68 -30.12
N ASP A 586 -7.63 -4.16 -29.97
CA ASP A 586 -8.28 -3.43 -31.06
C ASP A 586 -7.55 -2.12 -31.36
N VAL A 587 -7.12 -1.41 -30.30
CA VAL A 587 -6.40 -0.13 -30.40
C VAL A 587 -5.33 0.00 -29.31
N ILE A 588 -4.24 0.70 -29.63
CA ILE A 588 -3.19 1.08 -28.67
C ILE A 588 -3.18 2.60 -28.51
N LYS A 589 -3.05 3.09 -27.27
CA LYS A 589 -2.98 4.53 -26.94
C LYS A 589 -1.89 4.82 -25.92
N ASP A 590 -1.41 6.06 -25.91
CA ASP A 590 -0.29 6.44 -25.05
C ASP A 590 -0.72 6.68 -23.60
N ASN A 591 -1.97 7.07 -23.38
CA ASN A 591 -2.54 7.30 -22.04
C ASN A 591 -4.07 7.19 -22.04
N VAL A 592 -4.64 7.17 -20.83
CA VAL A 592 -6.07 6.99 -20.59
C VAL A 592 -6.94 8.11 -21.17
N LEU A 593 -6.45 9.36 -21.20
CA LEU A 593 -7.22 10.47 -21.76
C LEU A 593 -7.41 10.32 -23.27
N GLN A 594 -6.33 10.00 -23.99
CA GLN A 594 -6.40 9.73 -25.44
C GLN A 594 -7.25 8.49 -25.76
N ALA A 595 -7.27 7.49 -24.87
CA ALA A 595 -8.14 6.32 -25.02
C ALA A 595 -9.61 6.69 -24.90
N VAL A 596 -9.98 7.51 -23.92
CA VAL A 596 -11.35 8.00 -23.75
C VAL A 596 -11.78 8.87 -24.94
N GLU A 597 -10.95 9.82 -25.35
CA GLU A 597 -11.24 10.69 -26.51
C GLU A 597 -11.49 9.87 -27.78
N TRP A 598 -10.60 8.90 -28.06
CA TRP A 598 -10.76 8.03 -29.23
C TRP A 598 -12.02 7.14 -29.15
N ALA A 599 -12.31 6.56 -27.99
CA ALA A 599 -13.45 5.67 -27.80
C ALA A 599 -14.79 6.41 -27.96
N VAL A 600 -14.86 7.67 -27.50
CA VAL A 600 -16.04 8.52 -27.72
C VAL A 600 -16.21 8.85 -29.21
N GLU A 601 -15.11 9.16 -29.92
CA GLU A 601 -15.17 9.35 -31.37
C GLU A 601 -15.59 8.08 -32.13
N ASP A 602 -15.14 6.90 -31.70
CA ASP A 602 -15.54 5.62 -32.28
C ASP A 602 -17.03 5.34 -32.03
N ALA A 603 -17.50 5.59 -30.81
CA ALA A 603 -18.90 5.39 -30.43
C ALA A 603 -19.84 6.30 -31.24
N ASN A 604 -19.47 7.57 -31.44
CA ASN A 604 -20.29 8.54 -32.18
C ASN A 604 -20.34 8.30 -33.70
N LYS A 605 -19.49 7.42 -34.24
CA LYS A 605 -19.50 7.05 -35.68
C LYS A 605 -20.47 5.91 -36.00
N ARG A 606 -20.96 5.20 -34.99
CA ARG A 606 -21.82 4.01 -35.13
C ARG A 606 -23.27 4.35 -34.85
#